data_AF-A0A4Q0SEZ6-F1
#
_entry.id   AF-A0A4Q0SEZ6-F1
#
_cell.length_a   1.000
_cell.length_b   1.000
_cell.length_c   1.000
_cell.angle_alpha   90.00
_cell.angle_beta   90.00
_cell.angle_gamma   90.00
#
_symmetry.space_group_name_H-M   'P 1'
#
loop_
_entity.id
_entity.type
_entity.pdbx_description
1 polymer ?
#
loop_
_entity_poly.entity_id
_entity_poly.type
_entity_poly.pdbx_seq_one_letter_code
_entity_poly.pdbx_strand_id
1 'polypeptide(L)' 'MIIFDPWWNPAVEEQAIDRAYRIGQDKAVFVYRLVAAGTIEEKMDELKARKRALADSLFERDGQIASALTENDVKALFEV' A
#
# COMPACT_ATOMS: atom_id res chain seq x y z
N MET A 1 6.44 12.40 -10.52
CA MET A 1 7.29 11.33 -9.95
C MET A 1 6.81 10.00 -10.51
N ILE A 2 7.73 9.11 -10.86
CA ILE A 2 7.41 7.76 -11.35
C ILE A 2 7.93 6.77 -10.30
N ILE A 3 7.05 5.89 -9.84
CA ILE A 3 7.41 4.69 -9.08
C ILE A 3 7.45 3.56 -10.09
N PHE A 4 8.65 3.03 -10.34
CA PHE A 4 8.89 2.09 -11.42
C PHE A 4 8.47 0.66 -11.04
N ASP A 5 8.69 0.30 -9.78
CA ASP A 5 8.39 -1.00 -9.20
C ASP A 5 7.66 -0.80 -7.85
N PRO A 6 6.62 -1.60 -7.56
CA PRO A 6 5.92 -1.53 -6.28
C PRO A 6 6.79 -2.12 -5.17
N TRP A 7 7.02 -1.32 -4.13
CA TRP A 7 7.69 -1.75 -2.91
C TRP A 7 6.67 -2.30 -1.91
N TRP A 8 6.99 -3.44 -1.28
CA TRP A 8 6.09 -4.13 -0.33
C TRP A 8 5.76 -3.29 0.91
N ASN A 9 6.63 -2.36 1.30
CA ASN A 9 6.41 -1.44 2.41
C ASN A 9 5.87 -0.09 1.90
N PRO A 10 4.57 0.22 2.07
CA PRO A 10 3.96 1.44 1.54
C PRO A 10 4.58 2.73 2.10
N ALA A 11 5.09 2.71 3.34
CA ALA A 11 5.67 3.90 3.98
C ALA A 11 6.93 4.41 3.26
N VAL A 12 7.69 3.52 2.60
CA VAL A 12 8.88 3.90 1.84
C VAL A 12 8.49 4.67 0.58
N GLU A 13 7.41 4.26 -0.08
CA GLU A 13 6.89 4.97 -1.24
C GLU A 13 6.30 6.33 -0.85
N GLU A 14 5.54 6.40 0.24
CA GLU A 14 5.01 7.67 0.76
C GLU A 14 6.15 8.64 1.07
N GLN A 15 7.21 8.17 1.73
CA GLN A 15 8.39 8.99 1.99
C GLN A 15 9.07 9.47 0.70
N ALA A 16 9.04 8.68 -0.38
CA ALA A 16 9.55 9.10 -1.67
C ALA A 16 8.66 10.17 -2.32
N ILE A 17 7.33 10.03 -2.24
CA ILE A 17 6.36 11.04 -2.70
C ILE A 17 6.56 12.35 -1.95
N ASP A 18 6.74 12.29 -0.64
CA ASP A 18 6.96 13.46 0.23
C ASP A 18 8.24 14.22 -0.11
N ARG A 19 9.21 13.62 -0.81
CA ARG A 19 10.38 14.36 -1.31
C ARG A 19 10.02 15.26 -2.49
N ALA A 20 9.07 14.84 -3.31
CA ALA A 20 8.60 15.59 -4.47
C ALA A 20 7.57 16.66 -4.07
N TYR A 21 6.76 16.39 -3.05
CA TYR A 21 5.84 17.37 -2.48
C TYR A 21 6.57 18.29 -1.48
N ARG A 22 6.60 19.60 -1.73
CA ARG A 22 7.16 20.58 -0.80
C ARG A 22 6.19 21.73 -0.55
N ILE A 23 6.12 22.17 0.70
CA ILE A 23 5.34 23.35 1.11
C ILE A 23 5.83 24.58 0.34
N GLY A 24 4.91 25.32 -0.24
CA GLY A 24 5.19 26.56 -0.97
C GLY A 24 5.40 26.40 -2.47
N GLN A 25 5.28 25.19 -3.04
CA GLN A 25 5.17 25.08 -4.50
C GLN A 25 3.74 25.31 -4.98
N ASP A 26 3.62 25.88 -6.18
CA ASP A 26 2.37 26.21 -6.89
C ASP A 26 1.96 25.13 -7.92
N LYS A 27 2.85 24.18 -8.21
CA LYS A 27 2.63 23.11 -9.18
C LYS A 27 2.06 21.86 -8.50
N ALA A 28 1.11 21.20 -9.16
CA ALA A 28 0.62 19.90 -8.71
C ALA A 28 1.72 18.83 -8.87
N VAL A 29 1.89 17.98 -7.85
CA VAL A 29 2.74 16.78 -7.95
C VAL A 29 1.89 15.64 -8.49
N PHE A 30 2.25 15.14 -9.68
CA PHE A 30 1.68 13.90 -10.21
C PHE A 30 2.56 12.71 -9.83
N VAL A 31 1.93 11.65 -9.32
CA VAL A 31 2.60 10.38 -9.00
C VAL A 31 2.02 9.31 -9.91
N TYR A 32 2.88 8.68 -10.69
CA TYR A 32 2.53 7.55 -11.56
C TYR A 32 3.16 6.28 -10.98
N ARG A 33 2.34 5.26 -10.76
CA ARG A 33 2.80 3.92 -10.39
C ARG A 33 2.68 3.03 -11.62
N LEU A 34 3.78 2.40 -11.99
CA LEU A 34 3.79 1.39 -13.05
C LEU A 34 3.58 0.03 -12.38
N VAL A 35 2.64 -0.75 -12.89
CA VAL A 35 2.32 -2.10 -12.40
C VAL A 35 2.21 -2.99 -13.63
N ALA A 36 3.00 -4.06 -13.66
CA ALA A 36 2.98 -5.04 -14.73
C ALA A 36 1.78 -5.99 -14.57
N ALA A 37 0.86 -5.94 -15.54
CA ALA A 37 -0.33 -6.78 -15.56
C ALA A 37 0.02 -8.27 -15.73
N GLY A 38 -0.74 -9.15 -15.06
CA GLY A 38 -0.54 -10.59 -15.06
C GLY A 38 0.70 -11.05 -14.28
N THR A 39 1.25 -10.20 -13.40
CA THR A 39 2.46 -10.49 -12.62
C THR A 39 2.21 -10.41 -11.12
N ILE A 40 3.23 -10.77 -10.33
CA ILE A 40 3.21 -10.67 -8.88
C ILE A 40 2.99 -9.22 -8.39
N GLU A 41 3.27 -8.22 -9.22
CA GLU A 41 3.09 -6.80 -8.87
C GLU A 41 1.63 -6.44 -8.60
N GLU A 42 0.66 -7.04 -9.31
CA GLU A 42 -0.77 -6.85 -9.06
C GLU A 42 -1.17 -7.42 -7.70
N LYS A 43 -0.77 -8.67 -7.41
CA LYS A 43 -1.03 -9.31 -6.11
C LYS A 43 -0.42 -8.51 -4.95
N MET A 44 0.74 -7.89 -5.17
CA MET A 44 1.39 -7.03 -4.18
C MET A 44 0.60 -5.72 -3.94
N ASP A 45 0.07 -5.09 -4.99
CA ASP A 45 -0.75 -3.89 -4.84
C ASP A 45 -2.05 -4.17 -4.07
N GLU A 46 -2.71 -5.30 -4.40
CA GLU A 46 -3.90 -5.77 -3.67
C GLU A 46 -3.61 -6.06 -2.19
N LEU A 47 -2.45 -6.68 -1.89
CA LEU A 47 -2.04 -6.94 -0.52
C LEU A 47 -1.80 -5.64 0.25
N LYS A 48 -1.15 -4.64 -0.37
CA LYS A 48 -0.94 -3.31 0.24
C LYS A 48 -2.27 -2.63 0.54
N ALA A 49 -3.23 -2.69 -0.38
CA ALA A 49 -4.57 -2.14 -0.18
C ALA A 49 -5.30 -2.81 1.00
N ARG A 50 -5.30 -4.16 1.06
CA ARG A 50 -5.88 -4.91 2.19
C ARG A 50 -5.22 -4.58 3.52
N LYS A 51 -3.89 -4.48 3.55
CA LYS A 51 -3.14 -4.11 4.75
C LYS A 51 -3.49 -2.70 5.24
N ARG A 52 -3.65 -1.75 4.32
CA ARG A 52 -4.07 -0.37 4.67
C ARG A 52 -5.48 -0.34 5.23
N ALA A 53 -6.44 -1.00 4.57
CA ALA A 53 -7.81 -1.09 5.06
C ALA A 53 -7.91 -1.74 6.45
N LEU A 54 -7.11 -2.79 6.70
CA LEU A 54 -7.01 -3.40 8.02
C LEU A 54 -6.46 -2.41 9.05
N ALA A 55 -5.37 -1.71 8.74
CA ALA A 55 -4.79 -0.71 9.62
C ALA A 55 -5.80 0.40 9.95
N ASP A 56 -6.47 0.96 8.94
CA ASP A 56 -7.49 2.01 9.12
C ASP A 56 -8.62 1.50 10.03
N SER A 57 -9.10 0.27 9.81
CA SER A 57 -10.14 -0.34 10.66
C SER A 57 -9.73 -0.56 12.13
N LEU A 58 -8.42 -0.73 12.39
CA LEU A 58 -7.88 -0.86 13.74
C LEU A 58 -7.79 0.49 14.45
N PHE A 59 -7.53 1.58 13.71
CA PHE A 59 -7.45 2.93 14.26
C PHE A 59 -8.82 3.60 14.42
N GLU A 60 -9.83 3.19 13.64
CA GLU A 60 -11.21 3.70 13.76
C GLU A 60 -11.99 3.16 14.98
N ARG A 61 -11.49 2.11 15.64
CA ARG A 61 -12.14 1.50 16.81
C ARG A 61 -11.31 1.76 18.06
N ASP A 62 -11.81 2.64 18.93
CA ASP A 62 -11.33 2.87 20.29
C ASP A 62 -11.29 1.59 21.14
N GLY A 63 -10.25 0.76 20.96
CA GLY A 63 -9.83 -0.22 21.95
C GLY A 63 -10.38 -1.65 21.86
N GLN A 64 -10.81 -2.15 20.70
CA GLN A 64 -11.06 -3.59 20.52
C GLN A 64 -10.35 -4.14 19.28
N ILE A 65 -9.23 -4.83 19.51
CA ILE A 65 -8.53 -5.65 18.52
C ILE A 65 -9.47 -6.79 18.10
N ALA A 66 -10.09 -6.67 16.92
CA ALA A 66 -10.85 -7.76 16.32
C ALA A 66 -9.99 -8.49 15.28
N SER A 67 -9.62 -9.72 15.65
CA SER A 67 -9.00 -10.81 14.88
C SER A 67 -7.67 -10.53 14.19
N ALA A 68 -6.62 -11.14 14.76
CA ALA A 68 -5.36 -11.42 14.10
C ALA A 68 -5.56 -12.04 12.71
N LEU A 69 -4.67 -11.70 11.78
CA LEU A 69 -4.47 -12.40 10.50
C LEU A 69 -4.73 -13.91 10.66
N THR A 70 -5.70 -14.44 9.92
CA THR A 70 -6.03 -15.86 9.99
C THR A 70 -5.09 -16.66 9.09
N GLU A 71 -4.88 -17.94 9.41
CA GLU A 71 -4.06 -18.83 8.59
C GLU A 71 -4.58 -18.92 7.13
N ASN A 72 -5.88 -18.74 6.94
CA ASN A 72 -6.51 -18.71 5.62
C ASN A 72 -6.12 -17.48 4.81
N ASP A 73 -5.96 -16.31 5.46
CA ASP A 73 -5.49 -15.09 4.80
C ASP A 73 -4.04 -15.26 4.29
N VAL A 74 -3.21 -16.01 5.02
CA VAL A 74 -1.84 -16.33 4.62
C VAL A 74 -1.82 -17.33 3.47
N LYS A 75 -2.67 -18.37 3.49
CA LYS A 75 -2.76 -19.36 2.40
C LYS A 75 -3.24 -18.73 1.08
N ALA A 76 -4.18 -17.80 1.14
CA ALA A 76 -4.68 -17.08 -0.04
C ALA A 76 -3.62 -16.26 -0.78
N LEU A 77 -2.48 -15.94 -0.15
CA LEU A 77 -1.37 -15.26 -0.81
C LEU A 77 -0.53 -16.18 -1.72
N PHE A 78 -0.64 -17.49 -1.55
CA PHE A 78 0.18 -18.49 -2.26
C PHE A 78 -0.63 -19.37 -3.22
N GLU A 79 -1.95 -19.19 -3.30
CA GLU A 79 -2.76 -19.85 -4.34
C GLU A 79 -2.71 -19.05 -5.66
N VAL A 80 -2.63 -19.79 -6.76
CA VAL A 80 -2.40 -19.30 -8.13
C VAL A 80 -3.66 -18.61 -8.66
#